data_AF-A0A9J7NBT1-F1
#
_entry.id   AF-A0A9J7NBT1-F1
#
_cell.length_a   1.000
_cell.length_b   1.000
_cell.length_c   1.000
_cell.angle_alpha   90.00
_cell.angle_beta   90.00
_cell.angle_gamma   90.00
#
_symmetry.space_group_name_H-M   'P 1'
#
loop_
_entity.id
_entity.type
_entity.pdbx_description
1 polymer ?
#
loop_
_entity_poly.entity_id
_entity_poly.type
_entity_poly.pdbx_seq_one_letter_code
_entity_poly.pdbx_strand_id
1 'polypeptide(L)'
;MFSLRQLSGKDVGPYFYIGGGNGGHLVEDLLVRMGWLRIHDKNREDFKLKWVETKNHINYYCFKEGEQLVNRIPNNAILTTKIGLLNSLREYERVMAKVKKGRYCRHLKMGDFFPESFRLDVRDDREAFFNTYQEGETWICKPTGMNRGRGIFFISSQEEVTALQERLEMMTQNRQRARLPFKGPMARIIQRYVNKPLLLDGKKFDIRVYMLIACTNPYVVMYHPGYVRLCVQDYSAEDLNVTAHLTNQWIQKKDPNYEEVKDETVWSMEHLNDYINETLADDKGLPQDWVFNGLTRRMKDIMLHCFHSVRHKIQCRLGYFDLYGIDFLLDEDMKVYLLEINVNPALHTNCEVLQDVIPPLVEETVNVSLDTFEKSRKNQSILPLTSMKNFQIIYNGDPSLHLPKIPPARGPEVTYPRSQVTPRKTKSAAPPRRRPITKPPGEGGAAESNSTDPKATTTAPNSVKTAQPSSTKPATSSTSQDATSKTGPDGRRSTFKPGILKFAASPPPKNSAKVPCTGVKTRYTTVNKTVLLPPGSKAASATVKPVSVSTQTTELAQNNPEASYEVSEKGEG
;
A
#
# COMPACT_ATOMS: atom_id res chain seq x y z
N MET A 1 50.88 43.06 -8.99
CA MET A 1 50.32 43.09 -7.62
C MET A 1 48.86 43.50 -7.75
N PHE A 2 47.93 42.89 -7.01
CA PHE A 2 46.47 42.99 -7.19
C PHE A 2 45.94 42.49 -8.55
N SER A 3 44.83 41.75 -8.63
CA SER A 3 44.22 40.90 -7.58
C SER A 3 43.43 39.79 -8.26
N LEU A 4 43.44 38.56 -7.71
CA LEU A 4 42.33 37.66 -7.98
C LEU A 4 41.09 38.28 -7.35
N ARG A 5 40.07 38.57 -8.17
CA ARG A 5 38.71 38.74 -7.63
C ARG A 5 38.20 37.35 -7.28
N GLN A 6 38.10 37.06 -5.98
CA GLN A 6 37.35 35.91 -5.48
C GLN A 6 35.96 35.90 -6.13
N LEU A 7 35.59 34.78 -6.74
CA LEU A 7 34.20 34.53 -7.10
C LEU A 7 33.43 34.28 -5.79
N SER A 8 32.73 35.31 -5.32
CA SER A 8 32.15 35.36 -3.98
C SER A 8 30.87 34.53 -3.87
N GLY A 9 31.04 33.24 -3.59
CA GLY A 9 30.10 32.36 -2.87
C GLY A 9 28.61 32.52 -3.18
N LYS A 10 28.16 32.12 -4.38
CA LYS A 10 26.72 32.01 -4.71
C LYS A 10 26.18 30.58 -4.77
N ASP A 11 27.04 29.56 -4.84
CA ASP A 11 26.66 28.15 -4.98
C ASP A 11 26.87 27.37 -3.66
N VAL A 12 26.16 27.75 -2.59
CA VAL A 12 26.32 27.15 -1.25
C VAL A 12 25.02 26.48 -0.79
N GLY A 13 24.62 25.44 -1.52
CA GLY A 13 23.45 24.62 -1.21
C GLY A 13 23.71 23.14 -1.49
N PRO A 14 23.16 22.21 -0.70
CA PRO A 14 23.30 20.77 -0.97
C PRO A 14 22.57 20.37 -2.26
N TYR A 15 23.14 19.43 -3.01
CA TYR A 15 22.59 19.02 -4.31
C TYR A 15 21.38 18.09 -4.20
N PHE A 16 20.44 18.13 -5.14
CA PHE A 16 19.34 17.16 -5.25
C PHE A 16 19.01 16.77 -6.69
N TYR A 17 18.50 15.55 -6.87
CA TYR A 17 18.05 15.03 -8.16
C TYR A 17 16.57 14.63 -8.11
N ILE A 18 15.81 15.04 -9.13
CA ILE A 18 14.41 14.65 -9.37
C ILE A 18 14.34 13.80 -10.64
N GLY A 19 13.72 12.61 -10.58
CA GLY A 19 13.60 11.70 -11.71
C GLY A 19 12.22 11.07 -11.89
N GLY A 20 11.40 11.71 -12.73
CA GLY A 20 10.00 11.36 -13.02
C GLY A 20 9.14 12.61 -13.15
N GLY A 21 7.84 12.45 -13.40
CA GLY A 21 6.86 13.54 -13.45
C GLY A 21 5.87 13.57 -12.28
N ASN A 22 5.64 12.44 -11.61
CA ASN A 22 4.68 12.31 -10.51
C ASN A 22 5.12 13.13 -9.26
N GLY A 23 4.51 14.29 -9.05
CA GLY A 23 4.81 15.21 -7.95
C GLY A 23 6.22 15.81 -7.97
N GLY A 24 6.95 15.71 -9.08
CA GLY A 24 8.35 16.10 -9.16
C GLY A 24 8.60 17.60 -8.91
N HIS A 25 7.71 18.45 -9.43
CA HIS A 25 7.75 19.90 -9.25
C HIS A 25 7.54 20.30 -7.78
N LEU A 26 6.55 19.73 -7.09
CA LEU A 26 6.29 19.99 -5.65
C LEU A 26 7.53 19.79 -4.77
N VAL A 27 8.35 18.78 -5.09
CA VAL A 27 9.61 18.50 -4.38
C VAL A 27 10.72 19.45 -4.82
N GLU A 28 10.79 19.79 -6.11
CA GLU A 28 11.76 20.76 -6.65
C GLU A 28 11.53 22.17 -6.08
N ASP A 29 10.29 22.68 -6.14
CA ASP A 29 9.89 24.01 -5.67
C ASP A 29 10.13 24.16 -4.16
N LEU A 30 9.96 23.09 -3.38
CA LEU A 30 10.36 23.06 -1.97
C LEU A 30 11.88 23.16 -1.81
N LEU A 31 12.65 22.29 -2.46
CA LEU A 31 14.10 22.21 -2.26
C LEU A 31 14.80 23.49 -2.77
N VAL A 32 14.31 24.09 -3.86
CA VAL A 32 14.77 25.41 -4.34
C VAL A 32 14.43 26.52 -3.33
N ARG A 33 13.21 26.54 -2.75
CA ARG A 33 12.86 27.46 -1.64
C ARG A 33 13.77 27.26 -0.41
N MET A 34 14.26 26.04 -0.17
CA MET A 34 15.23 25.72 0.89
C MET A 34 16.70 26.05 0.51
N GLY A 35 16.96 26.61 -0.68
CA GLY A 35 18.31 26.95 -1.14
C GLY A 35 19.14 25.77 -1.64
N TRP A 36 18.53 24.63 -1.97
CA TRP A 36 19.23 23.45 -2.51
C TRP A 36 19.46 23.58 -4.02
N LEU A 37 20.47 22.90 -4.54
CA LEU A 37 20.90 23.01 -5.94
C LEU A 37 20.47 21.79 -6.77
N ARG A 38 19.66 21.99 -7.81
CA ARG A 38 19.22 20.90 -8.68
C ARG A 38 20.38 20.36 -9.52
N ILE A 39 20.49 19.04 -9.63
CA ILE A 39 21.35 18.35 -10.59
C ILE A 39 20.51 17.58 -11.62
N HIS A 40 20.94 17.65 -12.88
CA HIS A 40 20.25 16.99 -14.00
C HIS A 40 20.96 15.70 -14.46
N ASP A 41 22.26 15.55 -14.20
CA ASP A 41 22.93 14.26 -14.40
C ASP A 41 22.48 13.25 -13.33
N LYS A 42 21.84 12.18 -13.78
CA LYS A 42 21.38 11.07 -12.95
C LYS A 42 22.52 10.24 -12.35
N ASN A 43 23.74 10.37 -12.86
CA ASN A 43 24.89 9.54 -12.48
C ASN A 43 25.77 10.18 -11.40
N ARG A 44 25.66 11.49 -11.14
CA ARG A 44 26.33 12.17 -10.02
C ARG A 44 25.98 11.52 -8.68
N GLU A 45 26.98 11.43 -7.80
CA GLU A 45 26.92 10.75 -6.48
C GLU A 45 27.15 11.71 -5.29
N ASP A 46 27.14 13.01 -5.55
CA ASP A 46 27.28 14.09 -4.56
C ASP A 46 25.95 14.79 -4.25
N PHE A 47 24.82 14.17 -4.63
CA PHE A 47 23.50 14.56 -4.16
C PHE A 47 23.34 14.30 -2.65
N LYS A 48 22.57 15.16 -1.99
CA LYS A 48 22.05 14.95 -0.64
C LYS A 48 20.71 14.22 -0.66
N LEU A 49 19.84 14.51 -1.63
CA LEU A 49 18.53 13.86 -1.82
C LEU A 49 18.31 13.41 -3.28
N LYS A 50 17.82 12.19 -3.46
CA LYS A 50 17.35 11.66 -4.75
C LYS A 50 15.88 11.24 -4.68
N TRP A 51 15.01 11.99 -5.36
CA TRP A 51 13.58 11.72 -5.45
C TRP A 51 13.24 11.14 -6.83
N VAL A 52 12.74 9.90 -6.87
CA VAL A 52 12.48 9.17 -8.12
C VAL A 52 11.17 8.39 -8.08
N GLU A 53 10.56 8.22 -9.26
CA GLU A 53 9.41 7.32 -9.42
C GLU A 53 9.81 5.85 -9.28
N THR A 54 10.94 5.46 -9.89
CA THR A 54 11.37 4.06 -9.94
C THR A 54 12.72 3.84 -9.26
N LYS A 55 12.82 2.74 -8.51
CA LYS A 55 14.06 2.32 -7.83
C LYS A 55 15.26 2.14 -8.77
N ASN A 56 15.02 1.95 -10.08
CA ASN A 56 16.07 1.76 -11.08
C ASN A 56 16.90 3.03 -11.34
N HIS A 57 16.45 4.20 -10.85
CA HIS A 57 17.20 5.47 -10.91
C HIS A 57 18.17 5.67 -9.72
N ILE A 58 18.20 4.72 -8.76
CA ILE A 58 19.10 4.73 -7.60
C ILE A 58 20.12 3.60 -7.74
N ASN A 59 21.41 3.94 -7.73
CA ASN A 59 22.47 2.96 -7.64
C ASN A 59 22.73 2.59 -6.16
N TYR A 60 22.00 1.59 -5.65
CA TYR A 60 22.13 1.15 -4.25
C TYR A 60 23.50 0.53 -3.90
N TYR A 61 24.34 0.20 -4.88
CA TYR A 61 25.71 -0.28 -4.63
C TYR A 61 26.66 0.86 -4.25
N CYS A 62 26.51 2.04 -4.88
CA CYS A 62 27.28 3.25 -4.55
C CYS A 62 26.57 4.18 -3.53
N PHE A 63 25.47 3.73 -2.92
CA PHE A 63 24.71 4.54 -1.97
C PHE A 63 25.52 4.77 -0.68
N LYS A 64 25.72 6.05 -0.32
CA LYS A 64 26.51 6.50 0.82
C LYS A 64 25.61 6.65 2.05
N GLU A 65 25.49 5.58 2.82
CA GLU A 65 24.70 5.53 4.05
C GLU A 65 25.12 6.61 5.05
N GLY A 66 24.14 7.32 5.62
CA GLY A 66 24.40 8.48 6.50
C GLY A 66 24.83 9.77 5.78
N GLU A 67 25.20 9.74 4.50
CA GLU A 67 25.43 10.96 3.71
C GLU A 67 24.19 11.31 2.88
N GLN A 68 23.70 10.35 2.10
CA GLN A 68 22.64 10.47 1.10
C GLN A 68 21.26 10.07 1.65
N LEU A 69 20.21 10.63 1.04
CA LEU A 69 18.79 10.31 1.30
C LEU A 69 18.09 9.94 -0.02
N VAL A 70 17.35 8.82 -0.06
CA VAL A 70 16.64 8.33 -1.27
C VAL A 70 15.22 7.84 -0.96
N ASN A 71 14.27 8.20 -1.83
CA ASN A 71 12.83 8.01 -1.59
C ASN A 71 12.26 6.63 -1.98
N ARG A 72 13.10 5.59 -2.12
CA ARG A 72 12.67 4.22 -2.43
C ARG A 72 13.42 3.18 -1.63
N ILE A 73 12.70 2.36 -0.87
CA ILE A 73 13.26 1.27 -0.07
C ILE A 73 13.45 0.01 -0.95
N PRO A 74 14.65 -0.59 -1.01
CA PRO A 74 14.85 -1.85 -1.73
C PRO A 74 14.00 -3.00 -1.17
N ASN A 75 13.60 -3.89 -2.08
CA ASN A 75 12.71 -5.03 -1.83
C ASN A 75 11.26 -4.69 -1.42
N ASN A 76 10.83 -3.41 -1.47
CA ASN A 76 9.45 -2.98 -1.15
C ASN A 76 8.33 -3.70 -1.93
N ALA A 77 8.64 -4.33 -3.07
CA ALA A 77 7.71 -5.14 -3.87
C ALA A 77 7.03 -6.30 -3.08
N ILE A 78 7.61 -6.75 -1.96
CA ILE A 78 6.99 -7.72 -1.04
C ILE A 78 5.81 -7.15 -0.24
N LEU A 79 5.65 -5.82 -0.25
CA LEU A 79 4.50 -5.09 0.31
C LEU A 79 3.60 -4.53 -0.80
N THR A 80 4.20 -4.08 -1.92
CA THR A 80 3.50 -3.27 -2.93
C THR A 80 3.14 -3.99 -4.23
N THR A 81 3.24 -5.32 -4.26
CA THR A 81 2.68 -6.15 -5.34
C THR A 81 1.61 -7.07 -4.79
N LYS A 82 0.59 -7.39 -5.60
CA LYS A 82 -0.58 -8.19 -5.17
C LYS A 82 -0.19 -9.56 -4.60
N ILE A 83 0.76 -10.25 -5.24
CA ILE A 83 1.32 -11.52 -4.73
C ILE A 83 2.30 -11.29 -3.57
N GLY A 84 3.07 -10.20 -3.57
CA GLY A 84 3.98 -9.85 -2.46
C GLY A 84 3.21 -9.68 -1.14
N LEU A 85 2.22 -8.78 -1.14
CA LEU A 85 1.37 -8.49 0.02
C LEU A 85 0.66 -9.76 0.53
N LEU A 86 0.04 -10.52 -0.38
CA LEU A 86 -0.64 -11.78 -0.05
C LEU A 86 0.30 -12.81 0.60
N ASN A 87 1.50 -13.00 0.04
CA ASN A 87 2.49 -13.92 0.60
C ASN A 87 3.00 -13.42 1.97
N SER A 88 3.31 -12.12 2.09
CA SER A 88 3.84 -11.50 3.32
C SER A 88 2.86 -11.60 4.49
N LEU A 89 1.57 -11.32 4.26
CA LEU A 89 0.52 -11.43 5.27
C LEU A 89 0.30 -12.90 5.69
N ARG A 90 0.11 -13.82 4.74
CA ARG A 90 -0.02 -15.26 5.01
C ARG A 90 1.17 -15.84 5.78
N GLU A 91 2.38 -15.38 5.49
CA GLU A 91 3.59 -15.82 6.17
C GLU A 91 3.70 -15.24 7.58
N TYR A 92 3.40 -13.96 7.77
CA TYR A 92 3.38 -13.31 9.08
C TYR A 92 2.34 -13.95 10.01
N GLU A 93 1.13 -14.22 9.52
CA GLU A 93 0.11 -14.94 10.28
C GLU A 93 0.57 -16.35 10.71
N ARG A 94 1.20 -17.10 9.79
CA ARG A 94 1.78 -18.43 10.08
C ARG A 94 2.90 -18.37 11.13
N VAL A 95 3.72 -17.32 11.12
CA VAL A 95 4.76 -17.10 12.15
C VAL A 95 4.13 -16.74 13.49
N MET A 96 3.20 -15.77 13.51
CA MET A 96 2.52 -15.32 14.72
C MET A 96 1.68 -16.44 15.36
N ALA A 97 1.12 -17.37 14.57
CA ALA A 97 0.46 -18.57 15.08
C ALA A 97 1.39 -19.48 15.90
N LYS A 98 2.66 -19.62 15.52
CA LYS A 98 3.66 -20.43 16.25
C LYS A 98 4.11 -19.76 17.57
N VAL A 99 4.13 -18.43 17.62
CA VAL A 99 4.50 -17.65 18.81
C VAL A 99 3.42 -17.69 19.91
N LYS A 100 2.15 -17.92 19.55
CA LYS A 100 0.96 -17.89 20.44
C LYS A 100 0.84 -19.02 21.48
N LYS A 101 1.95 -19.62 21.95
CA LYS A 101 1.96 -20.46 23.17
C LYS A 101 1.97 -19.63 24.48
N GLY A 102 2.10 -18.31 24.39
CA GLY A 102 1.89 -17.36 25.50
C GLY A 102 0.47 -16.79 25.56
N ARG A 103 0.01 -16.40 26.75
CA ARG A 103 -1.37 -15.91 27.00
C ARG A 103 -1.64 -14.50 26.44
N TYR A 104 -2.88 -14.28 26.03
CA TYR A 104 -3.56 -13.00 25.77
C TYR A 104 -2.81 -11.91 24.97
N CYS A 105 -2.92 -11.98 23.65
CA CYS A 105 -2.96 -10.77 22.81
C CYS A 105 -3.98 -10.97 21.67
N ARG A 106 -4.97 -10.06 21.56
CA ARG A 106 -5.93 -10.03 20.44
C ARG A 106 -5.26 -9.45 19.19
N HIS A 107 -4.23 -10.13 18.68
CA HIS A 107 -3.54 -9.71 17.48
C HIS A 107 -4.41 -9.97 16.24
N LEU A 108 -4.58 -8.91 15.44
CA LEU A 108 -5.28 -8.87 14.15
C LEU A 108 -4.90 -10.06 13.26
N LYS A 109 -5.90 -10.76 12.70
CA LYS A 109 -5.71 -11.80 11.68
C LYS A 109 -5.80 -11.22 10.29
N MET A 110 -5.24 -11.90 9.29
CA MET A 110 -5.31 -11.48 7.90
C MET A 110 -6.76 -11.39 7.40
N GLY A 111 -7.59 -12.40 7.69
CA GLY A 111 -9.01 -12.43 7.29
C GLY A 111 -9.91 -11.39 7.97
N ASP A 112 -9.42 -10.70 9.01
CA ASP A 112 -10.19 -9.62 9.66
C ASP A 112 -10.23 -8.35 8.78
N PHE A 113 -9.32 -8.20 7.81
CA PHE A 113 -9.15 -6.98 7.01
C PHE A 113 -8.68 -7.19 5.56
N PHE A 114 -8.24 -8.37 5.14
CA PHE A 114 -7.84 -8.63 3.76
C PHE A 114 -8.86 -9.58 3.12
N PRO A 115 -9.52 -9.21 2.00
CA PRO A 115 -10.48 -10.10 1.35
C PRO A 115 -9.81 -11.42 0.95
N GLU A 116 -10.51 -12.53 1.17
CA GLU A 116 -9.99 -13.88 0.91
C GLU A 116 -9.41 -13.97 -0.50
N SER A 117 -8.21 -14.54 -0.64
CA SER A 117 -7.43 -14.44 -1.88
C SER A 117 -6.57 -15.66 -2.11
N PHE A 118 -6.52 -16.11 -3.37
CA PHE A 118 -5.75 -17.26 -3.84
C PHE A 118 -4.87 -16.91 -5.05
N ARG A 119 -3.80 -17.68 -5.24
CA ARG A 119 -2.83 -17.54 -6.33
C ARG A 119 -3.09 -18.51 -7.47
N LEU A 120 -3.58 -18.00 -8.60
CA LEU A 120 -3.85 -18.82 -9.79
C LEU A 120 -2.57 -19.33 -10.48
N ASP A 121 -1.37 -18.89 -10.07
CA ASP A 121 -0.08 -19.41 -10.55
C ASP A 121 0.46 -20.61 -9.74
N VAL A 122 -0.15 -20.92 -8.60
CA VAL A 122 0.18 -22.05 -7.72
C VAL A 122 -0.91 -23.12 -7.88
N ARG A 123 -0.57 -24.41 -7.80
CA ARG A 123 -1.57 -25.49 -7.96
C ARG A 123 -2.47 -25.59 -6.73
N ASP A 124 -1.88 -25.78 -5.56
CA ASP A 124 -2.62 -26.05 -4.32
C ASP A 124 -3.54 -24.87 -3.92
N ASP A 125 -3.15 -23.63 -4.28
CA ASP A 125 -3.98 -22.42 -4.14
C ASP A 125 -5.16 -22.36 -5.14
N ARG A 126 -5.01 -22.91 -6.35
CA ARG A 126 -6.13 -23.07 -7.32
C ARG A 126 -7.12 -24.11 -6.82
N GLU A 127 -6.62 -25.27 -6.41
CA GLU A 127 -7.43 -26.35 -5.84
C GLU A 127 -8.19 -25.86 -4.59
N ALA A 128 -7.52 -25.08 -3.72
CA ALA A 128 -8.18 -24.41 -2.60
C ALA A 128 -9.29 -23.43 -3.05
N PHE A 129 -9.05 -22.60 -4.07
CA PHE A 129 -10.09 -21.71 -4.61
C PHE A 129 -11.30 -22.50 -5.14
N PHE A 130 -11.09 -23.51 -6.01
CA PHE A 130 -12.18 -24.29 -6.59
C PHE A 130 -12.98 -25.07 -5.53
N ASN A 131 -12.33 -25.50 -4.45
CA ASN A 131 -12.99 -26.15 -3.30
C ASN A 131 -13.66 -25.16 -2.32
N THR A 132 -13.43 -23.84 -2.47
CA THR A 132 -13.98 -22.78 -1.58
C THR A 132 -15.12 -22.00 -2.23
N TYR A 133 -15.10 -21.87 -3.57
CA TYR A 133 -16.13 -21.17 -4.33
C TYR A 133 -17.54 -21.74 -4.06
N GLN A 134 -18.53 -20.84 -3.97
CA GLN A 134 -19.95 -21.19 -3.87
C GLN A 134 -20.73 -20.38 -4.91
N GLU A 135 -21.80 -20.96 -5.45
CA GLU A 135 -22.54 -20.33 -6.54
C GLU A 135 -23.24 -19.04 -6.09
N GLY A 136 -23.11 -17.99 -6.90
CA GLY A 136 -23.54 -16.64 -6.57
C GLY A 136 -22.49 -15.81 -5.79
N GLU A 137 -21.33 -16.37 -5.45
CA GLU A 137 -20.22 -15.56 -4.94
C GLU A 137 -19.49 -14.82 -6.08
N THR A 138 -19.42 -13.50 -5.99
CA THR A 138 -18.57 -12.72 -6.91
C THR A 138 -17.09 -12.77 -6.48
N TRP A 139 -16.20 -13.08 -7.41
CA TRP A 139 -14.74 -13.06 -7.25
C TRP A 139 -14.09 -12.16 -8.31
N ILE A 140 -13.10 -11.37 -7.89
CA ILE A 140 -12.37 -10.42 -8.75
C ILE A 140 -10.96 -10.95 -9.07
N CYS A 141 -10.70 -11.21 -10.35
CA CYS A 141 -9.46 -11.78 -10.83
C CYS A 141 -8.47 -10.67 -11.24
N LYS A 142 -7.38 -10.48 -10.48
CA LYS A 142 -6.45 -9.36 -10.61
C LYS A 142 -5.04 -9.80 -11.09
N PRO A 143 -4.52 -9.29 -12.22
CA PRO A 143 -3.15 -9.56 -12.67
C PRO A 143 -2.11 -8.88 -11.77
N THR A 144 -0.99 -9.56 -11.50
CA THR A 144 0.01 -9.09 -10.51
C THR A 144 0.85 -7.91 -11.01
N GLY A 145 1.14 -7.87 -12.31
CA GLY A 145 2.05 -6.89 -12.93
C GLY A 145 1.36 -5.71 -13.62
N MET A 146 0.04 -5.52 -13.45
CA MET A 146 -0.71 -4.43 -14.10
C MET A 146 -1.36 -3.50 -13.10
N ASN A 147 -1.49 -2.25 -13.52
CA ASN A 147 -2.11 -1.13 -12.82
C ASN A 147 -3.25 -0.52 -13.64
N ARG A 148 -3.96 0.45 -13.05
CA ARG A 148 -5.06 1.18 -13.68
C ARG A 148 -6.21 0.25 -14.14
N GLY A 149 -6.48 -0.79 -13.34
CA GLY A 149 -7.50 -1.84 -13.58
C GLY A 149 -7.32 -2.71 -14.84
N ARG A 150 -6.26 -2.52 -15.62
CA ARG A 150 -6.05 -3.26 -16.88
C ARG A 150 -5.96 -4.77 -16.64
N GLY A 151 -6.78 -5.53 -17.37
CA GLY A 151 -6.81 -7.00 -17.31
C GLY A 151 -7.47 -7.59 -16.07
N ILE A 152 -8.21 -6.78 -15.29
CA ILE A 152 -9.16 -7.26 -14.26
C ILE A 152 -10.42 -7.80 -14.96
N PHE A 153 -11.02 -8.85 -14.38
CA PHE A 153 -12.35 -9.33 -14.72
C PHE A 153 -13.01 -9.95 -13.47
N PHE A 154 -14.34 -10.10 -13.49
CA PHE A 154 -15.13 -10.77 -12.46
C PHE A 154 -15.41 -12.23 -12.85
N ILE A 155 -15.78 -13.02 -11.84
CA ILE A 155 -16.28 -14.40 -11.95
C ILE A 155 -17.43 -14.49 -10.95
N SER A 156 -18.56 -15.05 -11.37
CA SER A 156 -19.83 -15.01 -10.64
C SER A 156 -20.73 -16.22 -10.87
N SER A 157 -20.43 -17.08 -11.85
CA SER A 157 -21.14 -18.34 -12.06
C SER A 157 -20.21 -19.55 -12.20
N GLN A 158 -20.76 -20.73 -11.98
CA GLN A 158 -20.04 -22.00 -12.04
C GLN A 158 -19.47 -22.28 -13.44
N GLU A 159 -20.10 -21.80 -14.52
CA GLU A 159 -19.56 -21.90 -15.88
C GLU A 159 -18.28 -21.09 -16.04
N GLU A 160 -18.22 -19.87 -15.48
CA GLU A 160 -17.03 -19.01 -15.52
C GLU A 160 -15.87 -19.61 -14.70
N VAL A 161 -16.18 -20.21 -13.54
CA VAL A 161 -15.22 -20.95 -12.72
C VAL A 161 -14.67 -22.17 -13.47
N THR A 162 -15.55 -22.93 -14.13
CA THR A 162 -15.18 -24.13 -14.90
C THR A 162 -14.31 -23.76 -16.12
N ALA A 163 -14.70 -22.75 -16.88
CA ALA A 163 -13.91 -22.22 -18.00
C ALA A 163 -12.55 -21.65 -17.55
N LEU A 164 -12.47 -21.07 -16.34
CA LEU A 164 -11.19 -20.68 -15.75
C LEU A 164 -10.33 -21.92 -15.40
N GLN A 165 -10.93 -22.97 -14.82
CA GLN A 165 -10.24 -24.20 -14.48
C GLN A 165 -9.62 -24.87 -15.72
N GLU A 166 -10.44 -25.18 -16.74
CA GLU A 166 -9.99 -25.77 -18.00
C GLU A 166 -8.82 -24.99 -18.61
N ARG A 167 -8.95 -23.65 -18.67
CA ARG A 167 -7.92 -22.75 -19.20
C ARG A 167 -6.62 -22.82 -18.40
N LEU A 168 -6.69 -22.92 -17.07
CA LEU A 168 -5.51 -23.05 -16.20
C LEU A 168 -4.86 -24.43 -16.33
N GLU A 169 -5.64 -25.49 -16.54
CA GLU A 169 -5.15 -26.85 -16.80
C GLU A 169 -4.45 -26.93 -18.16
N MET A 170 -5.07 -26.45 -19.25
CA MET A 170 -4.46 -26.36 -20.57
C MET A 170 -3.12 -25.62 -20.55
N MET A 171 -3.04 -24.48 -19.85
CA MET A 171 -1.77 -23.74 -19.69
C MET A 171 -0.74 -24.52 -18.85
N THR A 172 -1.18 -25.35 -17.90
CA THR A 172 -0.28 -26.21 -17.11
C THR A 172 0.29 -27.33 -17.99
N GLN A 173 -0.53 -28.02 -18.79
CA GLN A 173 -0.10 -29.07 -19.72
C GLN A 173 0.84 -28.52 -20.81
N ASN A 174 0.51 -27.36 -21.40
CA ASN A 174 1.35 -26.72 -22.41
C ASN A 174 2.72 -26.31 -21.85
N ARG A 175 2.79 -25.86 -20.59
CA ARG A 175 4.06 -25.56 -19.90
C ARG A 175 4.93 -26.81 -19.70
N GLN A 176 4.33 -27.98 -19.44
CA GLN A 176 5.07 -29.25 -19.32
C GLN A 176 5.62 -29.75 -20.66
N ARG A 177 4.95 -29.41 -21.78
CA ARG A 177 5.37 -29.80 -23.15
C ARG A 177 6.44 -28.87 -23.75
N ALA A 178 6.69 -27.70 -23.16
CA ALA A 178 7.62 -26.70 -23.70
C ALA A 178 9.10 -27.03 -23.41
N ARG A 179 9.88 -27.32 -24.47
CA ARG A 179 11.34 -27.59 -24.40
C ARG A 179 12.23 -26.34 -24.26
N LEU A 180 11.64 -25.16 -24.07
CA LEU A 180 12.32 -23.86 -23.98
C LEU A 180 11.79 -23.08 -22.75
N PRO A 181 12.53 -22.08 -22.22
CA PRO A 181 12.09 -21.26 -21.09
C PRO A 181 10.86 -20.42 -21.45
N PHE A 182 9.68 -21.03 -21.32
CA PHE A 182 8.39 -20.42 -21.59
C PHE A 182 8.16 -19.24 -20.64
N LYS A 183 7.99 -18.03 -21.20
CA LYS A 183 7.38 -16.90 -20.47
C LYS A 183 5.95 -17.29 -20.13
N GLY A 184 5.77 -17.83 -18.93
CA GLY A 184 4.47 -18.26 -18.42
C GLY A 184 3.45 -17.12 -18.42
N PRO A 185 2.14 -17.44 -18.41
CA PRO A 185 1.10 -16.42 -18.26
C PRO A 185 1.38 -15.56 -17.03
N MET A 186 1.13 -14.25 -17.14
CA MET A 186 1.35 -13.32 -16.03
C MET A 186 0.58 -13.79 -14.80
N ALA A 187 1.28 -14.00 -13.68
CA ALA A 187 0.68 -14.50 -12.44
C ALA A 187 -0.49 -13.60 -11.99
N ARG A 188 -1.57 -14.23 -11.50
CA ARG A 188 -2.81 -13.56 -11.10
C ARG A 188 -3.20 -14.00 -9.70
N ILE A 189 -3.81 -13.09 -8.94
CA ILE A 189 -4.61 -13.47 -7.78
C ILE A 189 -6.08 -13.52 -8.19
N ILE A 190 -6.83 -14.42 -7.58
CA ILE A 190 -8.29 -14.34 -7.49
C ILE A 190 -8.62 -13.95 -6.05
N GLN A 191 -9.58 -13.04 -5.87
CA GLN A 191 -9.89 -12.45 -4.58
C GLN A 191 -11.41 -12.31 -4.42
N ARG A 192 -11.94 -12.61 -3.24
CA ARG A 192 -13.35 -12.43 -2.88
C ARG A 192 -13.72 -10.98 -3.15
N TYR A 193 -14.73 -10.74 -3.98
CA TYR A 193 -15.18 -9.38 -4.23
C TYR A 193 -16.07 -8.91 -3.07
N VAL A 194 -15.86 -7.69 -2.58
CA VAL A 194 -16.77 -7.05 -1.64
C VAL A 194 -17.97 -6.55 -2.45
N ASN A 195 -18.97 -7.41 -2.60
CA ASN A 195 -20.16 -7.18 -3.41
C ASN A 195 -21.13 -6.18 -2.78
N LYS A 196 -21.09 -6.02 -1.45
CA LYS A 196 -21.83 -5.02 -0.68
C LYS A 196 -20.90 -3.96 -0.06
N PRO A 197 -20.28 -3.07 -0.86
CA PRO A 197 -19.54 -1.93 -0.32
C PRO A 197 -20.48 -0.98 0.42
N LEU A 198 -19.96 -0.18 1.34
CA LEU A 198 -20.66 1.03 1.77
C LEU A 198 -20.77 1.99 0.57
N LEU A 199 -21.89 2.68 0.46
CA LEU A 199 -22.17 3.64 -0.61
C LEU A 199 -22.33 5.05 -0.02
N LEU A 200 -21.87 6.05 -0.75
CA LEU A 200 -22.09 7.47 -0.47
C LEU A 200 -22.96 7.99 -1.62
N ASP A 201 -24.19 8.44 -1.34
CA ASP A 201 -25.19 8.80 -2.35
C ASP A 201 -25.36 7.75 -3.47
N GLY A 202 -25.37 6.46 -3.11
CA GLY A 202 -25.46 5.33 -4.06
C GLY A 202 -24.17 5.02 -4.81
N LYS A 203 -23.13 5.85 -4.69
CA LYS A 203 -21.84 5.68 -5.37
C LYS A 203 -20.87 4.86 -4.54
N LYS A 204 -20.19 3.93 -5.19
CA LYS A 204 -19.11 3.16 -4.57
C LYS A 204 -17.86 4.02 -4.41
N PHE A 205 -17.16 3.86 -3.29
CA PHE A 205 -15.92 4.59 -3.01
C PHE A 205 -14.78 3.71 -2.50
N ASP A 206 -13.58 4.29 -2.43
CA ASP A 206 -12.46 3.80 -1.63
C ASP A 206 -11.80 4.97 -0.88
N ILE A 207 -11.07 4.68 0.20
CA ILE A 207 -10.31 5.66 0.97
C ILE A 207 -8.83 5.48 0.66
N ARG A 208 -8.20 6.51 0.08
CA ARG A 208 -6.74 6.63 0.00
C ARG A 208 -6.25 7.24 1.30
N VAL A 209 -5.32 6.57 1.98
CA VAL A 209 -4.48 7.17 3.04
C VAL A 209 -3.00 6.99 2.71
N TYR A 210 -2.12 7.67 3.44
CA TYR A 210 -0.69 7.64 3.18
C TYR A 210 0.09 7.00 4.32
N MET A 211 1.11 6.21 3.97
CA MET A 211 2.08 5.64 4.89
C MET A 211 3.48 6.09 4.50
N LEU A 212 4.14 6.81 5.40
CA LEU A 212 5.54 7.19 5.26
C LEU A 212 6.39 6.29 6.15
N ILE A 213 7.33 5.55 5.56
CA ILE A 213 8.48 5.03 6.29
C ILE A 213 9.54 6.13 6.22
N ALA A 214 9.55 7.02 7.21
CA ALA A 214 10.33 8.26 7.22
C ALA A 214 11.85 7.99 7.33
N CYS A 215 12.20 6.91 8.02
CA CYS A 215 13.54 6.32 8.07
C CYS A 215 13.42 4.82 8.29
N THR A 216 14.42 4.05 7.87
CA THR A 216 14.52 2.60 8.18
C THR A 216 15.49 2.28 9.33
N ASN A 217 16.47 3.16 9.61
CA ASN A 217 17.49 2.94 10.64
C ASN A 217 17.62 4.17 11.58
N PRO A 218 16.93 4.20 12.74
CA PRO A 218 15.86 3.27 13.16
C PRO A 218 14.59 3.41 12.31
N TYR A 219 13.72 2.41 12.36
CA TYR A 219 12.42 2.44 11.67
C TYR A 219 11.49 3.47 12.30
N VAL A 220 11.05 4.45 11.52
CA VAL A 220 10.00 5.41 11.89
C VAL A 220 8.91 5.31 10.83
N VAL A 221 7.69 4.93 11.24
CA VAL A 221 6.55 4.71 10.33
C VAL A 221 5.37 5.54 10.79
N MET A 222 4.76 6.25 9.84
CA MET A 222 3.70 7.23 10.09
C MET A 222 2.49 7.01 9.18
N TYR A 223 1.31 7.28 9.71
CA TYR A 223 0.05 7.45 9.00
C TYR A 223 -0.16 8.94 8.68
N HIS A 224 -0.73 9.26 7.52
CA HIS A 224 -1.29 10.59 7.23
C HIS A 224 -2.66 10.38 6.59
N PRO A 225 -3.69 11.18 6.96
CA PRO A 225 -5.00 11.13 6.31
C PRO A 225 -4.88 11.41 4.81
N GLY A 226 -5.85 11.01 4.00
CA GLY A 226 -5.80 11.29 2.57
C GLY A 226 -7.13 11.82 2.10
N TYR A 227 -7.78 11.07 1.23
CA TYR A 227 -9.00 11.49 0.56
C TYR A 227 -9.82 10.27 0.12
N VAL A 228 -11.11 10.48 -0.08
CA VAL A 228 -12.04 9.50 -0.64
C VAL A 228 -12.00 9.58 -2.17
N ARG A 229 -12.17 8.44 -2.84
CA ARG A 229 -12.34 8.35 -4.29
C ARG A 229 -13.67 7.68 -4.59
N LEU A 230 -14.61 8.42 -5.15
CA LEU A 230 -15.92 7.92 -5.55
C LEU A 230 -15.90 7.50 -7.03
N CYS A 231 -16.76 6.56 -7.40
CA CYS A 231 -17.14 6.35 -8.80
C CYS A 231 -18.06 7.48 -9.28
N VAL A 232 -18.01 7.82 -10.58
CA VAL A 232 -18.98 8.72 -11.22
C VAL A 232 -20.37 8.07 -11.25
N GLN A 233 -20.41 6.81 -11.67
CA GLN A 233 -21.61 6.01 -11.83
C GLN A 233 -22.04 5.39 -10.49
N ASP A 234 -23.36 5.26 -10.33
CA ASP A 234 -23.98 4.63 -9.16
C ASP A 234 -23.71 3.12 -9.13
N TYR A 235 -23.78 2.52 -7.95
CA TYR A 235 -23.40 1.12 -7.77
C TYR A 235 -24.59 0.16 -7.93
N SER A 236 -24.40 -0.85 -8.79
CA SER A 236 -25.23 -2.05 -8.91
C SER A 236 -24.37 -3.27 -8.53
N ALA A 237 -25.00 -4.32 -7.99
CA ALA A 237 -24.35 -5.61 -7.77
C ALA A 237 -24.61 -6.60 -8.93
N GLU A 238 -25.59 -6.28 -9.77
CA GLU A 238 -26.06 -7.02 -10.94
C GLU A 238 -25.27 -6.65 -12.21
N ASP A 239 -24.82 -5.39 -12.32
CA ASP A 239 -23.79 -5.03 -13.29
C ASP A 239 -22.45 -5.67 -12.89
N LEU A 240 -21.67 -6.06 -13.90
CA LEU A 240 -20.31 -6.57 -13.78
C LEU A 240 -19.33 -5.80 -14.69
N ASN A 241 -19.79 -4.68 -15.25
CA ASN A 241 -18.97 -3.75 -16.01
C ASN A 241 -17.86 -3.17 -15.12
N VAL A 242 -16.62 -3.52 -15.45
CA VAL A 242 -15.41 -3.18 -14.71
C VAL A 242 -15.20 -1.65 -14.52
N THR A 243 -15.94 -0.79 -15.24
CA THR A 243 -15.91 0.68 -15.06
C THR A 243 -16.61 1.16 -13.79
N ALA A 244 -17.86 0.74 -13.53
CA ALA A 244 -18.62 1.15 -12.34
C ALA A 244 -18.03 0.60 -11.03
N HIS A 245 -17.31 -0.53 -11.08
CA HIS A 245 -16.83 -1.22 -9.88
C HIS A 245 -15.42 -0.79 -9.43
N LEU A 246 -14.73 0.08 -10.20
CA LEU A 246 -13.34 0.49 -9.97
C LEU A 246 -13.15 2.02 -9.87
N THR A 247 -13.14 2.51 -8.64
CA THR A 247 -12.83 3.86 -8.11
C THR A 247 -11.49 4.48 -8.56
N ASN A 248 -10.73 3.83 -9.43
CA ASN A 248 -9.47 4.35 -9.94
C ASN A 248 -9.72 5.52 -10.89
N GLN A 249 -9.21 6.71 -10.58
CA GLN A 249 -9.36 7.92 -11.41
C GLN A 249 -8.99 7.73 -12.90
N TRP A 250 -8.06 6.84 -13.27
CA TRP A 250 -7.77 6.55 -14.69
C TRP A 250 -8.93 5.84 -15.45
N ILE A 251 -9.83 5.19 -14.71
CA ILE A 251 -11.04 4.57 -15.23
C ILE A 251 -12.18 5.59 -15.22
N GLN A 252 -12.34 6.32 -14.10
CA GLN A 252 -13.36 7.37 -13.98
C GLN A 252 -13.16 8.49 -15.02
N LYS A 253 -11.91 8.85 -15.36
CA LYS A 253 -11.52 9.76 -16.48
C LYS A 253 -11.86 9.25 -17.89
N LYS A 254 -12.65 8.19 -18.03
CA LYS A 254 -13.22 7.72 -19.30
C LYS A 254 -14.74 7.87 -19.35
N ASP A 255 -15.37 8.17 -18.23
CA ASP A 255 -16.78 8.54 -18.24
C ASP A 255 -16.93 9.88 -18.97
N PRO A 256 -17.86 10.03 -19.93
CA PRO A 256 -18.06 11.27 -20.67
C PRO A 256 -18.30 12.49 -19.77
N ASN A 257 -18.92 12.29 -18.60
CA ASN A 257 -19.32 13.36 -17.70
C ASN A 257 -18.21 13.73 -16.70
N TYR A 258 -17.07 13.00 -16.69
CA TYR A 258 -16.06 13.11 -15.63
C TYR A 258 -15.57 14.54 -15.40
N GLU A 259 -15.35 15.33 -16.45
CA GLU A 259 -14.78 16.68 -16.31
C GLU A 259 -15.75 17.67 -15.64
N GLU A 260 -17.06 17.41 -15.70
CA GLU A 260 -18.11 18.18 -15.03
C GLU A 260 -18.25 17.81 -13.55
N VAL A 261 -18.04 16.53 -13.19
CA VAL A 261 -18.22 16.00 -11.81
C VAL A 261 -16.90 15.68 -11.09
N LYS A 262 -15.74 16.01 -11.66
CA LYS A 262 -14.41 15.58 -11.15
C LYS A 262 -14.17 15.96 -9.68
N ASP A 263 -14.67 17.11 -9.24
CA ASP A 263 -14.53 17.60 -7.87
C ASP A 263 -15.50 16.87 -6.92
N GLU A 264 -16.66 16.42 -7.39
CA GLU A 264 -17.55 15.50 -6.65
C GLU A 264 -16.93 14.11 -6.48
N THR A 265 -16.10 13.63 -7.41
CA THR A 265 -15.47 12.30 -7.34
C THR A 265 -14.39 12.16 -6.25
N VAL A 266 -14.04 13.24 -5.54
CA VAL A 266 -13.00 13.25 -4.49
C VAL A 266 -13.45 14.04 -3.28
N TRP A 267 -13.67 13.38 -2.15
CA TRP A 267 -14.00 14.05 -0.88
C TRP A 267 -12.80 14.10 0.06
N SER A 268 -12.76 15.13 0.91
CA SER A 268 -11.83 15.20 2.05
C SER A 268 -12.22 14.19 3.14
N MET A 269 -11.35 13.99 4.13
CA MET A 269 -11.68 13.12 5.28
C MET A 269 -12.73 13.78 6.18
N GLU A 270 -12.76 15.11 6.18
CA GLU A 270 -13.71 16.00 6.86
C GLU A 270 -15.10 15.83 6.25
N HIS A 271 -15.23 15.95 4.92
CA HIS A 271 -16.53 15.75 4.25
C HIS A 271 -17.06 14.32 4.43
N LEU A 272 -16.18 13.30 4.44
CA LEU A 272 -16.57 11.93 4.80
C LEU A 272 -17.04 11.83 6.26
N ASN A 273 -16.36 12.49 7.19
CA ASN A 273 -16.73 12.50 8.61
C ASN A 273 -18.13 13.11 8.80
N ASP A 274 -18.37 14.24 8.17
CA ASP A 274 -19.60 15.02 8.33
C ASP A 274 -20.78 14.29 7.65
N TYR A 275 -20.61 13.77 6.43
CA TYR A 275 -21.60 12.90 5.80
C TYR A 275 -21.93 11.67 6.66
N ILE A 276 -20.92 10.98 7.23
CA ILE A 276 -21.14 9.81 8.10
C ILE A 276 -21.91 10.21 9.37
N ASN A 277 -21.56 11.34 9.99
CA ASN A 277 -22.27 11.86 11.16
C ASN A 277 -23.74 12.21 10.84
N GLU A 278 -24.00 12.88 9.70
CA GLU A 278 -25.33 13.39 9.35
C GLU A 278 -26.28 12.33 8.75
N THR A 279 -25.76 11.32 8.05
CA THR A 279 -26.59 10.39 7.24
C THR A 279 -26.57 8.93 7.71
N LEU A 280 -25.56 8.51 8.47
CA LEU A 280 -25.32 7.09 8.77
C LEU A 280 -25.05 6.79 10.26
N ALA A 281 -24.76 7.78 11.10
CA ALA A 281 -24.34 7.54 12.48
C ALA A 281 -25.45 6.93 13.34
N ASP A 282 -26.67 7.48 13.32
CA ASP A 282 -27.80 6.94 14.08
C ASP A 282 -28.18 5.52 13.59
N ASP A 283 -28.40 5.35 12.29
CA ASP A 283 -28.79 4.08 11.65
C ASP A 283 -27.77 2.95 11.86
N LYS A 284 -26.47 3.28 11.94
CA LYS A 284 -25.38 2.30 12.18
C LYS A 284 -24.92 2.24 13.64
N GLY A 285 -25.50 3.04 14.54
CA GLY A 285 -25.11 3.13 15.96
C GLY A 285 -23.66 3.58 16.18
N LEU A 286 -23.16 4.48 15.33
CA LEU A 286 -21.78 4.97 15.37
C LEU A 286 -21.65 6.16 16.33
N PRO A 287 -20.51 6.30 17.03
CA PRO A 287 -20.22 7.52 17.78
C PRO A 287 -19.91 8.69 16.83
N GLN A 288 -20.19 9.91 17.30
CA GLN A 288 -19.71 11.16 16.70
C GLN A 288 -18.23 11.06 16.32
N ASP A 289 -17.91 11.52 15.12
CA ASP A 289 -16.56 11.56 14.54
C ASP A 289 -15.89 10.17 14.42
N TRP A 290 -16.68 9.14 14.12
CA TRP A 290 -16.19 7.77 13.92
C TRP A 290 -15.10 7.67 12.84
N VAL A 291 -15.11 8.54 11.83
CA VAL A 291 -14.11 8.57 10.75
C VAL A 291 -12.72 8.91 11.30
N PHE A 292 -12.61 9.99 12.09
CA PHE A 292 -11.36 10.39 12.74
C PHE A 292 -10.96 9.47 13.92
N ASN A 293 -11.92 8.77 14.52
CA ASN A 293 -11.70 7.90 15.67
C ASN A 293 -11.59 6.41 15.30
N GLY A 294 -12.73 5.72 15.14
CA GLY A 294 -12.82 4.27 14.97
C GLY A 294 -12.19 3.78 13.67
N LEU A 295 -12.57 4.38 12.54
CA LEU A 295 -12.05 4.06 11.21
C LEU A 295 -10.56 4.35 11.09
N THR A 296 -10.14 5.56 11.47
CA THR A 296 -8.72 5.97 11.45
C THR A 296 -7.85 5.08 12.34
N ARG A 297 -8.33 4.68 13.53
CA ARG A 297 -7.64 3.69 14.36
C ARG A 297 -7.53 2.33 13.65
N ARG A 298 -8.61 1.84 13.05
CA ARG A 298 -8.63 0.55 12.34
C ARG A 298 -7.66 0.55 11.15
N MET A 299 -7.60 1.63 10.37
CA MET A 299 -6.62 1.77 9.28
C MET A 299 -5.18 1.73 9.81
N LYS A 300 -4.87 2.47 10.89
CA LYS A 300 -3.54 2.46 11.54
C LYS A 300 -3.14 1.07 12.03
N ASP A 301 -4.05 0.33 12.68
CA ASP A 301 -3.81 -1.04 13.14
C ASP A 301 -3.47 -1.99 11.97
N ILE A 302 -4.20 -1.87 10.85
CA ILE A 302 -3.94 -2.65 9.63
C ILE A 302 -2.58 -2.28 9.01
N MET A 303 -2.28 -0.99 8.91
CA MET A 303 -1.01 -0.49 8.34
C MET A 303 0.20 -0.96 9.15
N LEU A 304 0.10 -0.94 10.49
CA LEU A 304 1.13 -1.45 11.39
C LEU A 304 1.33 -2.96 11.26
N HIS A 305 0.24 -3.73 11.12
CA HIS A 305 0.30 -5.17 10.84
C HIS A 305 0.99 -5.44 9.49
N CYS A 306 0.65 -4.69 8.44
CA CYS A 306 1.28 -4.80 7.12
C CYS A 306 2.78 -4.50 7.18
N PHE A 307 3.19 -3.42 7.86
CA PHE A 307 4.60 -3.11 8.11
C PHE A 307 5.32 -4.23 8.89
N HIS A 308 4.72 -4.76 9.95
CA HIS A 308 5.31 -5.87 10.72
C HIS A 308 5.50 -7.15 9.90
N SER A 309 4.67 -7.40 8.88
CA SER A 309 4.84 -8.56 7.99
C SER A 309 6.09 -8.46 7.07
N VAL A 310 6.66 -7.26 6.89
CA VAL A 310 7.78 -7.00 5.97
C VAL A 310 9.03 -6.33 6.58
N ARG A 311 8.97 -5.78 7.80
CA ARG A 311 10.08 -5.01 8.42
C ARG A 311 11.44 -5.74 8.52
N HIS A 312 11.41 -7.07 8.52
CA HIS A 312 12.60 -7.93 8.59
C HIS A 312 13.10 -8.39 7.20
N LYS A 313 12.47 -7.91 6.11
CA LYS A 313 12.65 -8.37 4.71
C LYS A 313 12.90 -7.24 3.72
N ILE A 314 12.39 -6.03 3.99
CA ILE A 314 12.81 -4.81 3.28
C ILE A 314 14.21 -4.40 3.77
N GLN A 315 15.00 -3.74 2.91
CA GLN A 315 16.35 -3.34 3.31
C GLN A 315 16.34 -2.14 4.25
N CYS A 316 17.15 -2.23 5.31
CA CYS A 316 17.34 -1.21 6.31
C CYS A 316 18.71 -0.53 6.11
N ARG A 317 18.71 0.79 5.91
CA ARG A 317 19.89 1.68 5.88
C ARG A 317 19.50 3.12 6.26
N LEU A 318 20.40 3.83 6.93
CA LEU A 318 20.25 5.26 7.22
C LEU A 318 20.26 6.06 5.91
N GLY A 319 19.14 6.70 5.60
CA GLY A 319 18.93 7.42 4.35
C GLY A 319 18.01 6.71 3.34
N TYR A 320 17.44 5.56 3.69
CA TYR A 320 16.27 5.03 2.98
C TYR A 320 14.97 5.51 3.63
N PHE A 321 14.08 6.07 2.81
CA PHE A 321 12.69 6.38 3.12
C PHE A 321 11.79 6.01 1.93
N ASP A 322 10.48 5.88 2.12
CA ASP A 322 9.53 5.63 1.01
C ASP A 322 8.10 6.07 1.42
N LEU A 323 7.37 6.65 0.47
CA LEU A 323 5.98 7.07 0.64
C LEU A 323 5.06 6.15 -0.15
N TYR A 324 4.13 5.51 0.55
CA TYR A 324 3.13 4.58 0.02
C TYR A 324 1.74 5.19 0.10
N GLY A 325 0.93 4.99 -0.94
CA GLY A 325 -0.52 5.12 -0.84
C GLY A 325 -1.12 3.79 -0.43
N ILE A 326 -2.14 3.81 0.43
CA ILE A 326 -2.83 2.63 0.91
C ILE A 326 -4.32 2.80 0.61
N ASP A 327 -4.91 1.77 0.02
CA ASP A 327 -6.24 1.81 -0.58
C ASP A 327 -7.17 0.94 0.27
N PHE A 328 -8.15 1.56 0.95
CA PHE A 328 -9.10 0.91 1.85
C PHE A 328 -10.54 0.95 1.30
N LEU A 329 -11.35 -0.05 1.65
CA LEU A 329 -12.78 -0.13 1.33
C LEU A 329 -13.59 -0.41 2.60
N LEU A 330 -14.81 0.12 2.68
CA LEU A 330 -15.82 -0.24 3.68
C LEU A 330 -16.89 -1.13 3.05
N ASP A 331 -17.39 -2.12 3.79
CA ASP A 331 -18.67 -2.79 3.48
C ASP A 331 -19.85 -2.16 4.25
N GLU A 332 -21.07 -2.63 3.95
CA GLU A 332 -22.30 -2.15 4.61
C GLU A 332 -22.29 -2.34 6.14
N ASP A 333 -21.47 -3.24 6.68
CA ASP A 333 -21.28 -3.52 8.11
C ASP A 333 -20.15 -2.68 8.73
N MET A 334 -19.71 -1.63 8.04
CA MET A 334 -18.64 -0.70 8.46
C MET A 334 -17.26 -1.37 8.64
N LYS A 335 -17.04 -2.57 8.07
CA LYS A 335 -15.78 -3.30 8.18
C LYS A 335 -14.77 -2.81 7.14
N VAL A 336 -13.56 -2.53 7.63
CA VAL A 336 -12.45 -1.99 6.82
C VAL A 336 -11.67 -3.12 6.15
N TYR A 337 -11.62 -3.11 4.81
CA TYR A 337 -10.77 -3.97 3.99
C TYR A 337 -9.60 -3.21 3.36
N LEU A 338 -8.42 -3.82 3.38
CA LEU A 338 -7.27 -3.40 2.59
C LEU A 338 -7.39 -3.96 1.16
N LEU A 339 -7.36 -3.08 0.15
CA LEU A 339 -7.38 -3.46 -1.27
C LEU A 339 -5.97 -3.68 -1.82
N GLU A 340 -5.09 -2.69 -1.66
CA GLU A 340 -3.68 -2.74 -2.07
C GLU A 340 -2.82 -1.66 -1.39
N ILE A 341 -1.49 -1.83 -1.48
CA ILE A 341 -0.49 -0.85 -1.06
C ILE A 341 0.32 -0.45 -2.30
N ASN A 342 0.33 0.83 -2.63
CA ASN A 342 0.90 1.39 -3.85
C ASN A 342 2.21 2.14 -3.56
N VAL A 343 3.32 1.66 -4.14
CA VAL A 343 4.56 2.44 -4.27
C VAL A 343 4.37 3.54 -5.31
N ASN A 344 4.99 4.71 -5.10
CA ASN A 344 4.80 5.89 -5.95
C ASN A 344 3.30 6.22 -6.16
N PRO A 345 2.56 6.52 -5.08
CA PRO A 345 1.15 6.92 -5.18
C PRO A 345 1.01 8.17 -6.06
N ALA A 346 -0.16 8.35 -6.67
CA ALA A 346 -0.43 9.52 -7.49
C ALA A 346 -0.33 10.82 -6.65
N LEU A 347 0.38 11.80 -7.19
CA LEU A 347 0.58 13.14 -6.63
C LEU A 347 0.11 14.18 -7.67
N HIS A 348 -1.16 14.07 -8.07
CA HIS A 348 -1.82 14.96 -9.03
C HIS A 348 -2.83 15.85 -8.31
N THR A 349 -2.90 17.11 -8.70
CA THR A 349 -3.67 18.19 -8.06
C THR A 349 -4.88 18.60 -8.93
N ASN A 350 -5.58 17.62 -9.50
CA ASN A 350 -6.53 17.83 -10.61
C ASN A 350 -8.00 18.10 -10.23
N CYS A 351 -8.26 18.33 -8.95
CA CYS A 351 -9.52 18.77 -8.36
C CYS A 351 -9.19 19.52 -7.05
N GLU A 352 -10.11 20.34 -6.54
CA GLU A 352 -9.86 21.26 -5.42
C GLU A 352 -9.29 20.54 -4.18
N VAL A 353 -9.95 19.47 -3.72
CA VAL A 353 -9.50 18.65 -2.58
C VAL A 353 -8.07 18.10 -2.75
N LEU A 354 -7.62 17.82 -3.98
CA LEU A 354 -6.25 17.37 -4.21
C LEU A 354 -5.23 18.52 -4.29
N GLN A 355 -5.66 19.76 -4.58
CA GLN A 355 -4.82 20.95 -4.46
C GLN A 355 -4.55 21.27 -2.99
N ASP A 356 -5.50 20.99 -2.09
CA ASP A 356 -5.30 21.15 -0.65
C ASP A 356 -4.53 19.99 0.00
N VAL A 357 -4.80 18.73 -0.38
CA VAL A 357 -4.20 17.56 0.31
C VAL A 357 -2.79 17.24 -0.19
N ILE A 358 -2.50 17.33 -1.48
CA ILE A 358 -1.25 16.77 -2.06
C ILE A 358 0.00 17.63 -1.80
N PRO A 359 0.00 18.97 -2.01
CA PRO A 359 1.19 19.78 -1.77
C PRO A 359 1.68 19.77 -0.31
N PRO A 360 0.81 19.93 0.73
CA PRO A 360 1.24 19.83 2.12
C PRO A 360 1.76 18.43 2.49
N LEU A 361 1.14 17.35 1.99
CA LEU A 361 1.61 15.97 2.19
C LEU A 361 3.04 15.79 1.64
N VAL A 362 3.32 16.31 0.44
CA VAL A 362 4.65 16.20 -0.18
C VAL A 362 5.67 17.05 0.57
N GLU A 363 5.30 18.28 0.96
CA GLU A 363 6.17 19.16 1.75
C GLU A 363 6.49 18.55 3.14
N GLU A 364 5.49 18.03 3.83
CA GLU A 364 5.69 17.38 5.13
C GLU A 364 6.51 16.09 4.99
N THR A 365 6.26 15.28 3.95
CA THR A 365 7.05 14.07 3.66
C THR A 365 8.54 14.37 3.56
N VAL A 366 8.91 15.39 2.77
CA VAL A 366 10.33 15.78 2.59
C VAL A 366 10.91 16.31 3.91
N ASN A 367 10.22 17.23 4.58
CA ASN A 367 10.72 17.85 5.81
C ASN A 367 10.82 16.88 6.99
N VAL A 368 9.90 15.92 7.12
CA VAL A 368 9.92 14.87 8.15
C VAL A 368 11.02 13.85 7.88
N SER A 369 11.22 13.42 6.63
CA SER A 369 12.33 12.52 6.31
C SER A 369 13.70 13.18 6.45
N LEU A 370 13.83 14.49 6.18
CA LEU A 370 15.06 15.26 6.44
C LEU A 370 15.35 15.40 7.94
N ASP A 371 14.36 15.80 8.76
CA ASP A 371 14.50 15.92 10.22
C ASP A 371 14.86 14.57 10.86
N THR A 372 14.10 13.51 10.53
CA THR A 372 14.35 12.15 11.02
C THR A 372 15.75 11.67 10.62
N PHE A 373 16.16 11.85 9.37
CA PHE A 373 17.48 11.45 8.89
C PHE A 373 18.62 12.20 9.60
N GLU A 374 18.49 13.53 9.76
CA GLU A 374 19.52 14.35 10.39
C GLU A 374 19.68 14.04 11.89
N LYS A 375 18.60 13.66 12.58
CA LYS A 375 18.63 13.20 13.98
C LYS A 375 19.27 11.82 14.10
N SER A 376 18.83 10.84 13.31
CA SER A 376 19.43 9.50 13.26
C SER A 376 20.93 9.57 12.99
N ARG A 377 21.34 10.40 12.02
CA ARG A 377 22.76 10.65 11.67
C ARG A 377 23.60 11.20 12.83
N LYS A 378 22.97 11.95 13.74
CA LYS A 378 23.62 12.55 14.92
C LYS A 378 23.46 11.69 16.19
N ASN A 379 22.85 10.50 16.09
CA ASN A 379 22.44 9.66 17.22
C ASN A 379 21.58 10.41 18.26
N GLN A 380 20.79 11.38 17.79
CA GLN A 380 19.81 12.11 18.60
C GLN A 380 18.49 11.36 18.64
N SER A 381 17.72 11.49 19.72
CA SER A 381 16.37 10.90 19.75
C SER A 381 15.50 11.52 18.66
N ILE A 382 14.71 10.67 18.01
CA ILE A 382 13.84 11.06 16.90
C ILE A 382 12.82 12.13 17.33
N LEU A 383 12.33 12.06 18.58
CA LEU A 383 11.26 12.93 19.06
C LEU A 383 11.78 14.08 19.94
N PRO A 384 11.10 15.25 19.95
CA PRO A 384 9.97 15.63 19.09
C PRO A 384 10.44 16.03 17.68
N LEU A 385 9.72 15.63 16.63
CA LEU A 385 9.99 16.07 15.25
C LEU A 385 9.28 17.41 15.01
N THR A 386 10.03 18.46 14.66
CA THR A 386 9.48 19.81 14.45
C THR A 386 8.84 19.98 13.08
N SER A 387 9.20 19.12 12.13
CA SER A 387 8.64 19.12 10.77
C SER A 387 7.25 18.46 10.65
N MET A 388 6.79 17.78 11.71
CA MET A 388 5.58 16.96 11.68
C MET A 388 4.33 17.83 11.96
N LYS A 389 3.33 17.76 11.07
CA LYS A 389 2.05 18.47 11.14
C LYS A 389 0.90 17.47 11.18
N ASN A 390 0.62 16.80 10.06
CA ASN A 390 -0.50 15.88 9.84
C ASN A 390 -0.08 14.40 9.89
N PHE A 391 1.21 14.08 9.73
CA PHE A 391 1.71 12.73 9.98
C PHE A 391 1.58 12.37 11.47
N GLN A 392 1.17 11.12 11.72
CA GLN A 392 0.97 10.55 13.04
C GLN A 392 1.73 9.23 13.14
N ILE A 393 2.65 9.13 14.10
CA ILE A 393 3.53 7.97 14.25
C ILE A 393 2.72 6.74 14.67
N ILE A 394 2.84 5.67 13.88
CA ILE A 394 2.27 4.34 14.16
C ILE A 394 3.36 3.33 14.57
N TYR A 395 4.63 3.61 14.29
CA TYR A 395 5.77 2.86 14.81
C TYR A 395 6.99 3.75 14.98
N ASN A 396 7.66 3.65 16.14
CA ASN A 396 8.99 4.21 16.34
C ASN A 396 9.91 3.12 16.92
N GLY A 397 11.02 2.84 16.23
CA GLY A 397 12.05 1.90 16.62
C GLY A 397 13.31 2.55 17.23
N ASP A 398 13.25 3.83 17.60
CA ASP A 398 14.32 4.55 18.29
C ASP A 398 14.78 3.78 19.56
N PRO A 399 16.04 3.28 19.61
CA PRO A 399 16.52 2.49 20.73
C PRO A 399 16.49 3.23 22.08
N SER A 400 16.50 4.57 22.09
CA SER A 400 16.43 5.35 23.33
C SER A 400 15.10 5.15 24.07
N LEU A 401 14.02 4.78 23.37
CA LEU A 401 12.73 4.40 23.96
C LEU A 401 12.75 3.03 24.66
N HIS A 402 13.79 2.23 24.45
CA HIS A 402 13.95 0.89 25.00
C HIS A 402 15.07 0.80 26.05
N LEU A 403 15.78 1.89 26.34
CA LEU A 403 16.66 1.97 27.49
C LEU A 403 15.82 1.84 28.78
N PRO A 404 16.21 0.96 29.72
CA PRO A 404 15.52 0.88 31.00
C PRO A 404 15.67 2.22 31.73
N LYS A 405 14.56 2.81 32.16
CA LYS A 405 14.59 4.03 32.99
C LYS A 405 15.46 3.74 34.21
N ILE A 406 16.58 4.46 34.31
CA ILE A 406 17.45 4.42 35.49
C ILE A 406 16.56 4.74 36.70
N PRO A 407 16.50 3.88 37.74
CA PRO A 407 15.74 4.18 38.94
C PRO A 407 16.18 5.54 39.49
N PRO A 408 15.26 6.43 39.91
CA PRO A 408 15.66 7.70 40.49
C PRO A 408 16.62 7.42 41.65
N ALA A 409 17.76 8.12 41.66
CA ALA A 409 18.78 7.94 42.68
C ALA A 409 18.12 8.08 44.06
N ARG A 410 18.36 7.10 44.95
CA ARG A 410 17.82 7.18 46.31
C ARG A 410 18.36 8.44 46.97
N GLY A 411 17.47 9.37 47.30
CA GLY A 411 17.81 10.51 48.15
C GLY A 411 18.34 10.02 49.51
N PRO A 412 19.07 10.87 50.26
CA PRO A 412 19.63 10.49 51.54
C PRO A 412 18.56 9.97 52.49
N GLU A 413 18.85 8.84 53.13
CA GLU A 413 17.90 8.10 53.97
C GLU A 413 17.66 8.86 55.29
N VAL A 414 16.51 9.55 55.39
CA VAL A 414 16.12 10.31 56.57
C VAL A 414 15.77 9.35 57.71
N THR A 415 16.71 9.17 58.64
CA THR A 415 16.58 8.27 59.78
C THR A 415 15.73 8.89 60.89
N TYR A 416 14.50 8.38 61.06
CA TYR A 416 13.64 8.71 62.20
C TYR A 416 13.97 7.81 63.42
N PRO A 417 13.96 8.34 64.65
CA PRO A 417 14.35 7.59 65.84
C PRO A 417 13.35 6.46 66.20
N ARG A 418 13.91 5.31 66.54
CA ARG A 418 13.19 4.05 66.80
C ARG A 418 12.51 4.06 68.17
N SER A 419 11.20 4.31 68.20
CA SER A 419 10.39 4.07 69.40
C SER A 419 10.33 2.57 69.76
N GLN A 420 10.41 2.25 71.04
CA GLN A 420 10.41 0.87 71.55
C GLN A 420 8.98 0.37 71.78
N VAL A 421 8.68 -0.87 71.38
CA VAL A 421 7.47 -1.60 71.80
C VAL A 421 7.87 -3.03 72.17
N THR A 422 7.43 -3.47 73.34
CA THR A 422 7.81 -4.75 73.97
C THR A 422 7.01 -5.95 73.43
N PRO A 423 7.56 -7.17 73.43
CA PRO A 423 6.87 -8.36 72.95
C PRO A 423 5.78 -8.86 73.91
N ARG A 424 4.63 -9.30 73.38
CA ARG A 424 3.56 -9.97 74.13
C ARG A 424 3.23 -11.34 73.52
N LYS A 425 2.81 -12.30 74.34
CA LYS A 425 2.73 -13.75 74.00
C LYS A 425 1.30 -14.24 73.69
N THR A 426 1.26 -15.39 72.99
CA THR A 426 0.27 -16.52 73.02
C THR A 426 -1.10 -16.47 72.32
N LYS A 427 -1.24 -17.39 71.33
CA LYS A 427 -2.28 -18.44 71.11
C LYS A 427 -3.74 -18.11 70.71
N SER A 428 -4.09 -18.45 69.46
CA SER A 428 -5.17 -19.40 69.03
C SER A 428 -5.22 -19.45 67.47
N ALA A 429 -5.05 -20.54 66.72
CA ALA A 429 -5.66 -21.89 66.68
C ALA A 429 -6.80 -22.03 65.62
N ALA A 430 -6.53 -22.72 64.50
CA ALA A 430 -7.50 -23.21 63.51
C ALA A 430 -6.90 -24.40 62.70
N PRO A 431 -7.70 -25.35 62.14
CA PRO A 431 -7.21 -26.67 61.71
C PRO A 431 -7.02 -26.89 60.18
N PRO A 432 -6.25 -27.92 59.75
CA PRO A 432 -5.99 -28.23 58.34
C PRO A 432 -6.99 -29.21 57.69
N ARG A 433 -7.03 -29.26 56.34
CA ARG A 433 -7.68 -30.33 55.54
C ARG A 433 -6.67 -31.19 54.77
N ARG A 434 -7.07 -32.43 54.46
CA ARG A 434 -6.21 -33.58 54.13
C ARG A 434 -6.06 -33.88 52.62
N ARG A 435 -5.00 -34.61 52.25
CA ARG A 435 -4.97 -35.54 51.10
C ARG A 435 -5.40 -36.96 51.53
N PRO A 436 -5.99 -37.79 50.63
CA PRO A 436 -6.03 -39.25 50.75
C PRO A 436 -5.06 -39.96 49.79
N ILE A 437 -4.86 -41.28 49.96
CA ILE A 437 -3.89 -42.13 49.25
C ILE A 437 -4.50 -43.52 48.90
N THR A 438 -4.40 -43.92 47.63
CA THR A 438 -4.40 -45.27 46.96
C THR A 438 -5.29 -46.48 47.39
N LYS A 439 -6.03 -47.03 46.39
CA LYS A 439 -6.12 -48.46 45.90
C LYS A 439 -6.48 -49.61 46.88
N PRO A 440 -6.66 -50.90 46.46
CA PRO A 440 -6.80 -51.56 45.12
C PRO A 440 -8.25 -52.17 44.98
N PRO A 441 -8.56 -53.38 44.43
CA PRO A 441 -7.96 -54.27 43.40
C PRO A 441 -8.94 -54.79 42.29
N GLY A 442 -8.41 -55.52 41.28
CA GLY A 442 -9.06 -56.58 40.45
C GLY A 442 -10.07 -56.18 39.35
N GLU A 443 -10.10 -56.74 38.12
CA GLU A 443 -9.26 -57.69 37.32
C GLU A 443 -9.58 -57.45 35.80
N GLY A 444 -9.02 -58.07 34.75
CA GLY A 444 -7.99 -59.11 34.54
C GLY A 444 -7.83 -59.46 33.03
N GLY A 445 -6.89 -60.33 32.64
CA GLY A 445 -6.62 -60.80 31.25
C GLY A 445 -5.72 -59.88 30.39
N ALA A 446 -4.45 -60.19 30.12
CA ALA A 446 -3.87 -61.18 29.15
C ALA A 446 -3.70 -60.59 27.71
N ALA A 447 -2.56 -60.70 27.01
CA ALA A 447 -1.28 -61.37 27.29
C ALA A 447 -0.03 -60.70 26.60
N GLU A 448 1.15 -61.26 26.90
CA GLU A 448 2.49 -61.28 26.24
C GLU A 448 2.65 -60.69 24.80
N SER A 449 3.83 -60.21 24.32
CA SER A 449 5.20 -59.89 24.84
C SER A 449 5.97 -59.10 23.72
N ASN A 450 7.30 -58.82 23.63
CA ASN A 450 8.55 -59.12 24.38
C ASN A 450 9.72 -58.13 24.03
N SER A 451 10.89 -58.30 24.67
CA SER A 451 12.32 -58.11 24.22
C SER A 451 12.71 -57.28 22.96
N THR A 452 13.80 -56.48 22.89
CA THR A 452 14.91 -56.16 23.85
C THR A 452 15.73 -54.92 23.43
N ASP A 453 16.38 -54.25 24.40
CA ASP A 453 17.47 -53.24 24.30
C ASP A 453 18.85 -53.94 24.02
N PRO A 454 20.02 -53.29 23.71
CA PRO A 454 20.66 -52.27 24.57
C PRO A 454 21.55 -51.15 23.94
N LYS A 455 21.39 -49.91 24.46
CA LYS A 455 22.42 -48.91 24.90
C LYS A 455 23.85 -48.76 24.26
N ALA A 456 24.14 -47.48 23.94
CA ALA A 456 25.40 -46.70 24.20
C ALA A 456 26.70 -47.06 23.39
N THR A 457 27.78 -46.24 23.29
CA THR A 457 28.22 -44.98 23.97
C THR A 457 29.22 -44.18 23.08
N THR A 458 29.29 -42.84 23.18
CA THR A 458 30.44 -41.91 22.78
C THR A 458 31.10 -42.05 21.37
N THR A 459 31.73 -41.07 20.71
CA THR A 459 32.62 -39.94 21.12
C THR A 459 32.73 -38.91 19.95
N ALA A 460 33.43 -37.78 20.16
CA ALA A 460 33.91 -36.83 19.11
C ALA A 460 35.45 -36.98 18.92
N PRO A 461 36.22 -36.18 18.11
CA PRO A 461 35.90 -34.99 17.29
C PRO A 461 36.60 -34.91 15.90
N ASN A 462 36.67 -33.70 15.30
CA ASN A 462 37.60 -33.24 14.22
C ASN A 462 37.40 -33.76 12.76
N SER A 463 37.88 -33.13 11.66
CA SER A 463 38.14 -31.70 11.31
C SER A 463 38.58 -31.54 9.82
N VAL A 464 38.71 -30.29 9.31
CA VAL A 464 39.51 -29.84 8.10
C VAL A 464 38.87 -29.86 6.67
N LYS A 465 38.52 -28.64 6.22
CA LYS A 465 38.81 -27.89 4.94
C LYS A 465 38.86 -28.52 3.53
N THR A 466 38.45 -27.68 2.54
CA THR A 466 38.98 -27.45 1.15
C THR A 466 38.81 -28.55 0.07
N ALA A 467 38.69 -28.27 -1.24
CA ALA A 467 38.56 -27.02 -2.03
C ALA A 467 37.87 -27.28 -3.42
N GLN A 468 37.72 -26.25 -4.26
CA GLN A 468 37.37 -26.37 -5.70
C GLN A 468 38.55 -26.94 -6.53
N PRO A 469 38.35 -27.32 -7.81
CA PRO A 469 38.66 -26.36 -8.89
C PRO A 469 37.64 -26.36 -10.05
N SER A 470 37.99 -25.75 -11.19
CA SER A 470 37.08 -25.33 -12.26
C SER A 470 37.44 -25.87 -13.67
N SER A 471 36.44 -25.87 -14.56
CA SER A 471 36.50 -25.56 -16.00
C SER A 471 37.55 -26.20 -16.94
N THR A 472 37.09 -26.84 -18.03
CA THR A 472 37.38 -26.43 -19.43
C THR A 472 36.43 -27.11 -20.44
N LYS A 473 36.33 -26.57 -21.67
CA LYS A 473 35.76 -27.22 -22.87
C LYS A 473 36.88 -27.92 -23.68
N PRO A 474 36.57 -28.79 -24.66
CA PRO A 474 36.47 -28.28 -26.05
C PRO A 474 35.32 -28.90 -26.88
N ALA A 475 35.26 -28.56 -28.17
CA ALA A 475 34.46 -29.23 -29.21
C ALA A 475 35.37 -30.26 -29.97
N THR A 476 35.05 -30.92 -31.10
CA THR A 476 34.15 -30.59 -32.24
C THR A 476 33.87 -31.85 -33.11
N SER A 477 33.09 -31.66 -34.20
CA SER A 477 33.15 -32.34 -35.52
C SER A 477 32.71 -33.81 -35.72
N SER A 478 31.77 -34.00 -36.66
CA SER A 478 31.65 -35.05 -37.73
C SER A 478 31.74 -36.56 -37.37
N THR A 479 31.05 -37.50 -38.02
CA THR A 479 30.34 -37.51 -39.34
C THR A 479 29.03 -38.36 -39.22
N SER A 480 28.37 -39.03 -40.18
CA SER A 480 28.48 -39.32 -41.64
C SER A 480 27.10 -39.74 -42.25
N GLN A 481 27.14 -40.06 -43.55
CA GLN A 481 26.23 -40.86 -44.40
C GLN A 481 25.57 -42.12 -43.76
N ASP A 482 24.52 -42.75 -44.32
CA ASP A 482 24.26 -42.93 -45.78
C ASP A 482 22.79 -43.12 -46.25
N ALA A 483 22.65 -43.15 -47.60
CA ALA A 483 21.71 -43.84 -48.52
C ALA A 483 20.56 -44.75 -47.99
N THR A 484 19.43 -45.01 -48.69
CA THR A 484 18.86 -44.57 -50.01
C THR A 484 17.33 -44.81 -49.98
N SER A 485 16.48 -44.15 -50.79
CA SER A 485 16.09 -44.60 -52.15
C SER A 485 14.95 -43.70 -52.71
N LYS A 486 14.54 -43.89 -53.98
CA LYS A 486 13.57 -43.00 -54.69
C LYS A 486 12.32 -43.75 -55.17
N THR A 487 11.16 -43.12 -55.04
CA THR A 487 10.04 -43.11 -56.02
C THR A 487 9.08 -41.95 -55.71
N GLY A 488 8.26 -41.55 -56.69
CA GLY A 488 7.18 -40.55 -56.58
C GLY A 488 6.05 -40.90 -57.55
N PRO A 489 5.10 -40.00 -57.91
CA PRO A 489 5.07 -38.55 -57.63
C PRO A 489 3.70 -38.07 -57.04
N ASP A 490 3.42 -36.77 -57.24
CA ASP A 490 2.13 -36.06 -57.12
C ASP A 490 1.51 -35.75 -55.75
N GLY A 491 0.80 -34.61 -55.70
CA GLY A 491 0.07 -34.12 -54.53
C GLY A 491 0.39 -32.67 -54.11
N ARG A 492 -0.04 -31.66 -54.88
CA ARG A 492 -0.01 -30.25 -54.42
C ARG A 492 -0.88 -30.11 -53.15
N ARG A 493 -0.29 -29.72 -52.02
CA ARG A 493 -1.02 -29.48 -50.76
C ARG A 493 -0.85 -28.05 -50.27
N SER A 494 -1.97 -27.36 -50.07
CA SER A 494 -2.00 -25.95 -49.64
C SER A 494 -1.64 -25.78 -48.16
N THR A 495 -0.87 -24.72 -47.86
CA THR A 495 -0.46 -24.37 -46.50
C THR A 495 -1.51 -23.52 -45.80
N PHE A 496 -2.36 -24.16 -44.98
CA PHE A 496 -3.26 -23.44 -44.08
C PHE A 496 -2.49 -22.79 -42.92
N LYS A 497 -2.69 -21.48 -42.73
CA LYS A 497 -2.31 -20.75 -41.51
C LYS A 497 -3.51 -20.75 -40.54
N PRO A 498 -3.32 -20.98 -39.23
CA PRO A 498 -4.39 -20.80 -38.26
C PRO A 498 -4.75 -19.30 -38.14
N GLY A 499 -6.05 -18.99 -38.22
CA GLY A 499 -6.55 -17.62 -38.25
C GLY A 499 -6.61 -16.94 -36.87
N ILE A 500 -6.35 -15.64 -36.83
CA ILE A 500 -6.62 -14.79 -35.67
C ILE A 500 -8.01 -14.17 -35.85
N LEU A 501 -8.97 -14.57 -35.01
CA LEU A 501 -10.29 -13.94 -34.97
C LEU A 501 -10.19 -12.53 -34.38
N LYS A 502 -10.25 -11.51 -35.24
CA LYS A 502 -10.58 -10.14 -34.84
C LYS A 502 -12.10 -9.99 -34.83
N PHE A 503 -12.69 -9.64 -33.69
CA PHE A 503 -14.05 -9.11 -33.68
C PHE A 503 -14.02 -7.68 -34.21
N ALA A 504 -14.76 -7.42 -35.30
CA ALA A 504 -15.00 -6.09 -35.82
C ALA A 504 -16.32 -5.55 -35.26
N ALA A 505 -16.34 -4.29 -34.82
CA ALA A 505 -17.58 -3.64 -34.39
C ALA A 505 -18.40 -3.21 -35.62
N SER A 506 -19.69 -3.53 -35.63
CA SER A 506 -20.63 -3.03 -36.64
C SER A 506 -21.02 -1.57 -36.36
N PRO A 507 -21.20 -0.72 -37.39
CA PRO A 507 -21.67 0.65 -37.20
C PRO A 507 -23.17 0.69 -36.83
N PRO A 508 -23.62 1.69 -36.06
CA PRO A 508 -25.03 1.83 -35.69
C PRO A 508 -25.89 2.32 -36.87
N PRO A 509 -27.16 1.88 -36.98
CA PRO A 509 -28.07 2.36 -38.01
C PRO A 509 -28.52 3.80 -37.71
N LYS A 510 -28.58 4.64 -38.75
CA LYS A 510 -29.28 5.92 -38.69
C LYS A 510 -30.78 5.69 -38.91
N ASN A 511 -31.63 6.17 -38.01
CA ASN A 511 -32.93 6.72 -38.41
C ASN A 511 -33.52 7.66 -37.36
N SER A 512 -34.33 8.61 -37.82
CA SER A 512 -34.86 9.71 -37.01
C SER A 512 -36.35 9.54 -36.70
N ALA A 513 -36.73 9.76 -35.45
CA ALA A 513 -38.12 10.04 -35.07
C ALA A 513 -38.17 11.15 -34.01
N LYS A 514 -38.95 12.20 -34.25
CA LYS A 514 -39.24 13.27 -33.28
C LYS A 514 -40.66 13.09 -32.75
N VAL A 515 -40.82 12.93 -31.43
CA VAL A 515 -42.08 13.19 -30.72
C VAL A 515 -41.72 13.86 -29.37
N PRO A 516 -42.41 14.94 -28.94
CA PRO A 516 -41.95 15.77 -27.82
C PRO A 516 -42.66 15.47 -26.49
N CYS A 517 -41.91 15.61 -25.37
CA CYS A 517 -42.48 15.66 -24.02
C CYS A 517 -42.01 16.92 -23.27
N THR A 518 -42.94 17.88 -23.15
CA THR A 518 -43.23 18.69 -21.96
C THR A 518 -42.11 18.94 -20.92
N GLY A 519 -41.50 20.12 -20.96
CA GLY A 519 -40.59 20.58 -19.90
C GLY A 519 -41.33 21.01 -18.63
N VAL A 520 -40.97 20.42 -17.49
CA VAL A 520 -41.42 20.86 -16.15
C VAL A 520 -40.45 21.91 -15.60
N LYS A 521 -40.92 23.14 -15.38
CA LYS A 521 -40.13 24.20 -14.73
C LYS A 521 -40.24 24.10 -13.20
N THR A 522 -39.33 23.37 -12.57
CA THR A 522 -39.20 23.37 -11.11
C THR A 522 -38.71 24.76 -10.64
N ARG A 523 -39.57 25.49 -9.91
CA ARG A 523 -39.19 26.78 -9.31
C ARG A 523 -38.47 26.53 -7.98
N TYR A 524 -37.18 26.87 -7.90
CA TYR A 524 -36.53 27.05 -6.60
C TYR A 524 -37.21 28.20 -5.86
N THR A 525 -37.68 27.93 -4.65
CA THR A 525 -38.38 28.90 -3.80
C THR A 525 -37.48 29.22 -2.61
N THR A 526 -36.90 30.41 -2.60
CA THR A 526 -35.94 30.82 -1.56
C THR A 526 -36.63 31.01 -0.21
N VAL A 527 -36.41 30.07 0.72
CA VAL A 527 -36.91 30.17 2.09
C VAL A 527 -35.89 30.96 2.93
N ASN A 528 -36.24 32.21 3.25
CA ASN A 528 -35.43 33.05 4.13
C ASN A 528 -35.43 32.52 5.57
N LYS A 529 -34.39 31.80 5.98
CA LYS A 529 -34.14 31.46 7.40
C LYS A 529 -33.72 32.74 8.15
N THR A 530 -34.66 33.29 8.94
CA THR A 530 -34.36 34.35 9.90
C THR A 530 -33.67 33.75 11.12
N VAL A 531 -32.42 34.15 11.39
CA VAL A 531 -31.67 33.72 12.57
C VAL A 531 -31.79 34.77 13.67
N LEU A 532 -32.33 34.38 14.82
CA LEU A 532 -32.38 35.21 16.03
C LEU A 532 -31.06 35.03 16.82
N LEU A 533 -30.40 36.14 17.17
CA LEU A 533 -29.26 36.16 18.07
C LEU A 533 -29.66 36.73 19.45
N PRO A 534 -29.17 36.14 20.56
CA PRO A 534 -29.43 36.65 21.90
C PRO A 534 -28.58 37.92 22.21
N PRO A 535 -29.10 38.88 23.00
CA PRO A 535 -28.42 40.14 23.25
C PRO A 535 -27.47 40.11 24.47
N GLY A 536 -26.33 40.82 24.40
CA GLY A 536 -25.72 41.41 25.60
C GLY A 536 -24.19 41.37 25.74
N SER A 537 -23.48 42.31 25.13
CA SER A 537 -22.36 43.03 25.78
C SER A 537 -22.07 44.35 25.03
N LYS A 538 -21.30 45.26 25.64
CA LYS A 538 -21.24 46.69 25.23
C LYS A 538 -20.14 46.98 24.21
N ALA A 539 -20.41 47.99 23.38
CA ALA A 539 -19.56 48.46 22.29
C ALA A 539 -18.20 49.02 22.71
N ALA A 540 -17.24 48.92 21.80
CA ALA A 540 -16.12 49.85 21.64
C ALA A 540 -16.16 50.40 20.20
N SER A 541 -15.86 51.69 20.02
CA SER A 541 -16.00 52.36 18.71
C SER A 541 -14.65 52.69 18.08
N ALA A 542 -14.48 52.37 16.80
CA ALA A 542 -13.37 52.82 15.98
C ALA A 542 -13.84 52.96 14.51
N THR A 543 -13.93 54.21 14.02
CA THR A 543 -14.30 54.53 12.64
C THR A 543 -13.22 54.16 11.62
N VAL A 544 -13.59 53.40 10.59
CA VAL A 544 -12.77 53.16 9.40
C VAL A 544 -13.19 54.13 8.29
N LYS A 545 -12.23 54.76 7.61
CA LYS A 545 -12.48 55.63 6.44
C LYS A 545 -12.57 54.78 5.16
N PRO A 546 -13.43 55.14 4.19
CA PRO A 546 -13.40 54.51 2.87
C PRO A 546 -12.14 54.93 2.10
N VAL A 547 -11.59 54.01 1.29
CA VAL A 547 -10.57 54.30 0.28
C VAL A 547 -11.14 53.87 -1.07
N SER A 548 -11.03 54.75 -2.07
CA SER A 548 -11.60 54.57 -3.41
C SER A 548 -10.81 53.57 -4.26
N VAL A 549 -11.53 52.68 -4.94
CA VAL A 549 -10.98 51.85 -6.02
C VAL A 549 -10.83 52.71 -7.27
N SER A 550 -9.63 52.77 -7.85
CA SER A 550 -9.36 53.40 -9.15
C SER A 550 -9.01 52.34 -10.19
N THR A 551 -9.91 52.10 -11.15
CA THR A 551 -9.64 51.26 -12.32
C THR A 551 -8.68 51.96 -13.28
N GLN A 552 -7.60 51.29 -13.68
CA GLN A 552 -6.89 51.60 -14.92
C GLN A 552 -6.83 50.35 -15.80
N THR A 553 -7.43 50.45 -16.98
CA THR A 553 -7.29 49.49 -18.07
C THR A 553 -5.98 49.71 -18.81
N THR A 554 -5.26 48.64 -19.09
CA THR A 554 -4.19 48.62 -20.09
C THR A 554 -4.31 47.34 -20.92
N GLU A 555 -4.70 47.49 -22.18
CA GLU A 555 -4.57 46.44 -23.18
C GLU A 555 -3.09 46.28 -23.57
N LEU A 556 -2.64 45.07 -23.90
CA LEU A 556 -1.85 44.81 -25.10
C LEU A 556 -1.55 43.31 -25.34
N ALA A 557 -1.44 42.98 -26.62
CA ALA A 557 -0.70 41.84 -27.20
C ALA A 557 -1.00 40.42 -26.67
N GLN A 558 -1.92 39.74 -27.35
CA GLN A 558 -1.85 38.29 -27.50
C GLN A 558 -0.51 37.89 -28.17
N ASN A 559 0.09 36.79 -27.72
CA ASN A 559 1.09 36.07 -28.52
C ASN A 559 1.02 34.57 -28.15
N ASN A 560 0.58 33.75 -29.11
CA ASN A 560 0.33 32.32 -28.93
C ASN A 560 1.29 31.50 -29.81
N PRO A 561 2.16 30.64 -29.25
CA PRO A 561 2.89 29.63 -30.00
C PRO A 561 2.25 28.25 -29.80
N GLU A 562 1.35 27.85 -30.70
CA GLU A 562 0.93 26.45 -30.80
C GLU A 562 2.12 25.59 -31.25
N ALA A 563 2.45 24.55 -30.48
CA ALA A 563 3.48 23.57 -30.82
C ALA A 563 2.84 22.19 -31.01
N SER A 564 2.30 21.96 -32.20
CA SER A 564 1.76 20.66 -32.61
C SER A 564 2.87 19.62 -32.74
N TYR A 565 2.80 18.55 -31.96
CA TYR A 565 3.70 17.40 -32.06
C TYR A 565 3.02 16.24 -32.78
N GLU A 566 3.16 16.19 -34.10
CA GLU A 566 2.91 14.96 -34.87
C GLU A 566 3.94 13.89 -34.49
N VAL A 567 3.47 12.71 -34.09
CA VAL A 567 4.33 11.54 -33.87
C VAL A 567 4.36 10.71 -35.15
N SER A 568 5.37 10.94 -35.98
CA SER A 568 5.56 10.18 -37.22
C SER A 568 5.93 8.72 -36.92
N GLU A 569 5.09 7.77 -37.31
CA GLU A 569 5.49 6.37 -37.38
C GLU A 569 6.55 6.16 -38.48
N LYS A 570 7.72 5.67 -38.09
CA LYS A 570 8.63 4.94 -38.99
C LYS A 570 9.19 3.74 -38.24
N GLY A 571 9.01 2.56 -38.81
CA GLY A 571 9.73 1.36 -38.42
C GLY A 571 10.58 0.86 -39.58
N GLU A 572 11.75 0.31 -39.25
CA GLU A 572 12.54 -0.63 -40.06
C GLU A 572 13.71 -1.11 -39.19
N GLY A 573 14.12 -2.38 -39.31
CA GLY A 573 15.19 -3.02 -38.52
C GLY A 573 14.70 -4.11 -37.56
#